data_AF-A0A972GJW6-F1
#
_entry.id   AF-A0A972GJW6-F1
#
_cell.length_a   1.000
_cell.length_b   1.000
_cell.length_c   1.000
_cell.angle_alpha   90.00
_cell.angle_beta   90.00
_cell.angle_gamma   90.00
#
_symmetry.space_group_name_H-M   'P 1'
#
loop_
_entity.id
_entity.type
_entity.pdbx_description
1 polymer ?
#
loop_
_entity_poly.entity_id
_entity_poly.type
_entity_poly.pdbx_seq_one_letter_code
_entity_poly.pdbx_strand_id
1 'polypeptide(L)'
;MLRGYMHWRIALPILLTLFIFVVSLLPVVPVRSQSSQPSDSTDVYASREAGTLAPTVSLRSINDVQIPFAYDRPWASLELQPDRAVLDLSGTWKKERASFDHDLSLTDRATALEQIEDVGGGRHRADFDDSAWDDMMLPRPENTITPDATPTSVERYEDGVWYRRSFTADESWQGQHTRLVFQSVNYVADV
;
A
#
# COMPACT_ATOMS: atom_id res chain seq x y z
N MET A 1 -70.57 -8.61 42.25
CA MET A 1 -71.19 -9.37 41.15
C MET A 1 -70.62 -8.82 39.84
N LEU A 2 -69.86 -9.65 39.11
CA LEU A 2 -69.49 -9.62 37.68
C LEU A 2 -69.05 -8.32 36.94
N ARG A 3 -67.79 -8.40 36.45
CA ARG A 3 -67.25 -8.13 35.09
C ARG A 3 -67.72 -6.89 34.29
N GLY A 4 -66.74 -6.16 33.74
CA GLY A 4 -66.94 -5.36 32.52
C GLY A 4 -65.66 -4.65 32.06
N TYR A 5 -65.27 -4.86 30.81
CA TYR A 5 -64.02 -4.46 30.15
C TYR A 5 -64.07 -3.05 29.52
N MET A 6 -62.87 -2.48 29.35
CA MET A 6 -62.40 -1.58 28.26
C MET A 6 -62.80 -0.10 28.15
N HIS A 7 -61.72 0.70 28.09
CA HIS A 7 -61.48 1.92 27.30
C HIS A 7 -62.27 3.19 27.68
N TRP A 8 -61.72 4.40 27.71
CA TRP A 8 -60.59 4.99 26.98
C TRP A 8 -60.17 6.30 27.66
N ARG A 9 -58.87 6.64 27.54
CA ARG A 9 -58.25 7.99 27.56
C ARG A 9 -58.58 8.95 28.71
N ILE A 10 -57.53 9.52 29.34
CA ILE A 10 -57.33 10.97 29.50
C ILE A 10 -55.93 11.24 30.10
N ALA A 11 -55.22 12.15 29.45
CA ALA A 11 -54.13 13.02 29.91
C ALA A 11 -52.88 12.40 30.58
N LEU A 12 -51.83 12.18 29.78
CA LEU A 12 -50.46 12.31 30.26
C LEU A 12 -50.01 13.78 30.11
N PRO A 13 -49.33 14.36 31.11
CA PRO A 13 -48.88 15.75 31.04
C PRO A 13 -47.74 15.92 30.04
N ILE A 14 -47.81 17.03 29.30
CA ILE A 14 -46.81 17.54 28.37
C ILE A 14 -45.51 17.79 29.15
N LEU A 15 -44.52 16.90 28.98
CA LEU A 15 -43.15 17.19 29.38
C LEU A 15 -42.49 17.92 28.21
N LEU A 16 -42.41 19.25 28.34
CA LEU A 16 -41.70 20.12 27.43
C LEU A 16 -40.19 19.93 27.65
N THR A 17 -39.59 18.93 27.01
CA THR A 17 -38.14 18.73 27.07
C THR A 17 -37.46 19.75 26.15
N LEU A 18 -37.03 20.86 26.73
CA LEU A 18 -36.17 21.85 26.10
C LEU A 18 -34.77 21.24 25.91
N PHE A 19 -34.50 20.67 24.73
CA PHE A 19 -33.14 20.30 24.34
C PHE A 19 -32.38 21.58 23.93
N ILE A 20 -31.56 22.10 24.84
CA ILE A 20 -30.58 23.12 24.51
C ILE A 20 -29.45 22.44 23.73
N PHE A 21 -29.42 22.63 22.41
CA PHE A 21 -28.25 22.33 21.60
C PHE A 21 -27.17 23.38 21.90
N VAL A 22 -26.19 23.03 22.74
CA VAL A 22 -24.96 23.80 22.84
C VAL A 22 -24.10 23.42 21.64
N VAL A 23 -24.11 24.26 20.61
CA VAL A 23 -23.14 24.20 19.51
C VAL A 23 -21.81 24.70 20.07
N SER A 24 -20.98 23.78 20.53
CA SER A 24 -19.58 24.08 20.85
C SER A 24 -18.82 24.28 19.54
N LEU A 25 -18.68 25.55 19.13
CA LEU A 25 -17.68 25.99 18.17
C LEU A 25 -16.29 25.71 18.77
N LEU A 26 -15.70 24.55 18.44
CA LEU A 26 -14.28 24.34 18.68
C LEU A 26 -13.51 25.33 17.79
N PRO A 27 -12.55 26.10 18.32
CA PRO A 27 -11.70 26.91 17.48
C PRO A 27 -10.92 25.98 16.55
N VAL A 28 -11.03 26.20 15.24
CA VAL A 28 -10.12 25.65 14.25
C VAL A 28 -8.73 26.15 14.62
N VAL A 29 -7.92 25.28 15.23
CA VAL A 29 -6.50 25.55 15.41
C VAL A 29 -5.88 25.46 14.02
N PRO A 30 -5.35 26.55 13.44
CA PRO A 30 -4.61 26.44 12.19
C PRO A 30 -3.42 25.51 12.44
N VAL A 31 -3.30 24.46 11.63
CA VAL A 31 -2.12 23.60 11.61
C VAL A 31 -0.94 24.52 11.31
N ARG A 32 -0.14 24.78 12.35
CA ARG A 32 1.11 25.51 12.22
C ARG A 32 2.01 24.65 11.34
N SER A 33 2.30 25.12 10.13
CA SER A 33 3.38 24.54 9.33
C SER A 33 4.62 24.53 10.23
N GLN A 34 5.11 23.34 10.58
CA GLN A 34 6.36 23.24 11.31
C GLN A 34 7.43 23.84 10.40
N SER A 35 7.86 25.04 10.75
CA SER A 35 9.09 25.62 10.23
C SER A 35 10.21 24.62 10.50
N SER A 36 10.91 24.23 9.45
CA SER A 36 12.14 23.43 9.49
C SER A 36 13.10 24.03 10.52
N GLN A 37 13.12 23.46 11.71
CA GLN A 37 14.24 23.62 12.63
C GLN A 37 15.38 22.73 12.11
N PRO A 38 16.63 23.20 12.08
CA PRO A 38 17.75 22.33 11.75
C PRO A 38 17.88 21.31 12.88
N SER A 39 17.47 20.07 12.62
CA SER A 39 17.54 19.00 13.60
C SER A 39 18.98 18.52 13.72
N ASP A 40 19.61 18.84 14.85
CA ASP A 40 20.79 18.15 15.36
C ASP A 40 20.37 16.77 15.93
N SER A 41 19.69 15.98 15.10
CA SER A 41 19.25 14.64 15.43
C SER A 41 20.36 13.66 15.06
N THR A 42 20.91 12.98 16.07
CA THR A 42 21.79 11.82 15.89
C THR A 42 21.01 10.53 15.64
N ASP A 43 19.69 10.62 15.40
CA ASP A 43 18.87 9.48 15.05
C ASP A 43 19.21 9.02 13.62
N VAL A 44 19.97 7.93 13.53
CA VAL A 44 20.36 7.30 12.26
C VAL A 44 19.17 6.79 11.45
N TYR A 45 17.96 6.76 12.03
CA TYR A 45 16.73 6.40 11.32
C TYR A 45 15.89 7.61 10.86
N ALA A 46 16.27 8.83 11.24
CA ALA A 46 15.66 10.05 10.72
C ALA A 46 16.36 10.43 9.40
N SER A 47 15.72 10.14 8.25
CA SER A 47 16.27 10.58 6.96
C SER A 47 16.33 12.11 6.92
N ARG A 48 17.52 12.67 6.67
CA ARG A 48 17.75 14.12 6.62
C ARG A 48 17.07 14.80 5.42
N GLU A 49 16.75 14.03 4.39
CA GLU A 49 15.98 14.45 3.22
C GLU A 49 14.77 13.51 3.08
N ALA A 50 13.62 14.09 2.75
CA ALA A 50 12.44 13.30 2.39
C ALA A 50 12.66 12.74 0.98
N GLY A 51 12.48 11.43 0.79
CA GLY A 51 12.49 10.82 -0.54
C GLY A 51 11.59 11.58 -1.52
N THR A 52 12.04 11.74 -2.77
CA THR A 52 11.29 12.46 -3.80
C THR A 52 10.30 11.55 -4.54
N LEU A 53 10.19 10.27 -4.16
CA LEU A 53 9.25 9.34 -4.74
C LEU A 53 7.81 9.82 -4.56
N ALA A 54 7.14 10.08 -5.68
CA ALA A 54 5.77 10.55 -5.67
C ALA A 54 4.81 9.46 -5.16
N PRO A 55 3.73 9.82 -4.43
CA PRO A 55 2.68 8.89 -4.09
C PRO A 55 2.05 8.28 -5.36
N THR A 56 1.83 6.97 -5.34
CA THR A 56 1.20 6.25 -6.46
C THR A 56 -0.32 6.41 -6.49
N VAL A 57 -0.91 6.96 -5.42
CA VAL A 57 -2.35 7.18 -5.25
C VAL A 57 -2.65 8.66 -5.04
N SER A 58 -3.68 9.15 -5.72
CA SER A 58 -4.21 10.51 -5.56
C SER A 58 -5.73 10.49 -5.45
N LEU A 59 -6.31 11.48 -4.77
CA LEU A 59 -7.76 11.73 -4.82
C LEU A 59 -8.03 12.85 -5.82
N ARG A 60 -9.00 12.63 -6.73
CA ARG A 60 -9.43 13.61 -7.72
C ARG A 60 -10.91 13.90 -7.53
N SER A 61 -11.29 15.17 -7.59
CA SER A 61 -12.70 15.56 -7.58
C SER A 61 -13.25 15.54 -8.99
N ILE A 62 -14.30 14.75 -9.23
CA ILE A 62 -15.05 14.69 -10.49
C ILE A 62 -16.53 14.80 -10.13
N ASN A 63 -17.19 15.85 -10.61
CA ASN A 63 -18.59 16.17 -10.26
C ASN A 63 -18.82 16.17 -8.74
N ASP A 64 -17.94 16.82 -7.99
CA ASP A 64 -17.96 16.93 -6.52
C ASP A 64 -17.81 15.60 -5.74
N VAL A 65 -17.47 14.51 -6.43
CA VAL A 65 -17.15 13.21 -5.81
C VAL A 65 -15.64 13.01 -5.79
N GLN A 66 -15.11 12.63 -4.63
CA GLN A 66 -13.70 12.25 -4.49
C GLN A 66 -13.50 10.83 -4.99
N ILE A 67 -12.70 10.67 -6.04
CA ILE A 67 -12.40 9.38 -6.66
C ILE A 67 -10.91 9.10 -6.48
N PRO A 68 -10.53 7.93 -5.91
CA PRO A 68 -9.14 7.52 -5.87
C PRO A 68 -8.64 7.15 -7.27
N PHE A 69 -7.42 7.58 -7.58
CA PHE A 69 -6.71 7.27 -8.81
C PHE A 69 -5.35 6.68 -8.48
N ALA A 70 -4.96 5.62 -9.18
CA ALA A 70 -3.58 5.16 -9.25
C ALA A 70 -3.11 5.12 -10.70
N TYR A 71 -1.90 5.65 -10.96
CA TYR A 71 -1.30 5.69 -12.28
C TYR A 71 -2.28 6.23 -13.34
N ASP A 72 -2.87 7.40 -13.06
CA ASP A 72 -3.85 8.10 -13.90
C ASP A 72 -5.14 7.35 -14.24
N ARG A 73 -5.43 6.23 -13.55
CA ARG A 73 -6.66 5.47 -13.72
C ARG A 73 -7.46 5.45 -12.43
N PRO A 74 -8.81 5.49 -12.51
CA PRO A 74 -9.65 5.27 -11.34
C PRO A 74 -9.25 3.96 -10.67
N TRP A 75 -9.03 4.03 -9.36
CA TRP A 75 -8.68 2.85 -8.58
C TRP A 75 -9.87 1.90 -8.56
N ALA A 76 -9.74 0.77 -9.25
CA ALA A 76 -10.74 -0.29 -9.23
C ALA A 76 -10.63 -1.14 -7.96
N SER A 77 -11.67 -1.91 -7.63
CA SER A 77 -11.61 -2.92 -6.57
C SER A 77 -10.39 -3.84 -6.75
N LEU A 78 -9.76 -4.24 -5.65
CA LEU A 78 -8.72 -5.29 -5.64
C LEU A 78 -9.34 -6.69 -5.70
N GLU A 79 -10.66 -6.80 -5.60
CA GLU A 79 -11.36 -8.08 -5.67
C GLU A 79 -11.22 -8.71 -7.06
N LEU A 80 -11.12 -10.04 -7.06
CA LEU A 80 -11.12 -10.82 -8.29
C LEU A 80 -12.44 -10.62 -9.04
N GLN A 81 -12.34 -10.23 -10.30
CA GLN A 81 -13.50 -10.14 -11.17
C GLN A 81 -13.72 -11.51 -11.83
N PRO A 82 -14.87 -12.17 -11.60
CA PRO A 82 -15.08 -13.57 -11.99
C PRO A 82 -15.11 -13.79 -13.51
N ASP A 83 -15.30 -12.72 -14.28
CA ASP A 83 -15.37 -12.70 -15.74
C ASP A 83 -14.03 -12.34 -16.42
N ARG A 84 -13.00 -12.02 -15.64
CA ARG A 84 -11.66 -11.71 -16.18
C ARG A 84 -10.76 -12.94 -16.13
N ALA A 85 -10.00 -13.13 -17.21
CA ALA A 85 -8.89 -14.07 -17.20
C ALA A 85 -7.85 -13.64 -16.17
N VAL A 86 -7.44 -14.57 -15.32
CA VAL A 86 -6.43 -14.36 -14.28
C VAL A 86 -5.39 -15.47 -14.37
N LEU A 87 -4.13 -15.09 -14.41
CA LEU A 87 -3.01 -16.00 -14.21
C LEU A 87 -2.46 -15.78 -12.81
N ASP A 88 -2.52 -16.82 -11.98
CA ASP A 88 -1.85 -16.80 -10.69
C ASP A 88 -0.33 -16.95 -10.87
N LEU A 89 0.40 -15.95 -10.40
CA LEU A 89 1.87 -15.94 -10.40
C LEU A 89 2.45 -16.41 -9.05
N SER A 90 1.66 -17.09 -8.20
CA SER A 90 2.16 -17.82 -7.02
C SER A 90 2.98 -19.05 -7.41
N GLY A 91 3.83 -19.54 -6.50
CA GLY A 91 4.71 -20.68 -6.72
C GLY A 91 6.19 -20.30 -6.67
N THR A 92 7.04 -21.05 -7.38
CA THR A 92 8.49 -20.87 -7.36
C THR A 92 8.92 -19.67 -8.22
N TRP A 93 9.70 -18.78 -7.61
CA TRP A 93 10.39 -17.65 -8.25
C TRP A 93 11.89 -17.78 -8.02
N LYS A 94 12.70 -17.21 -8.91
CA LYS A 94 14.12 -16.96 -8.67
C LYS A 94 14.30 -15.76 -7.77
N LYS A 95 15.30 -15.80 -6.90
CA LYS A 95 15.67 -14.67 -6.04
C LYS A 95 17.19 -14.50 -5.90
N GLU A 96 17.59 -13.26 -5.68
CA GLU A 96 18.96 -12.90 -5.34
C GLU A 96 18.93 -11.71 -4.37
N ARG A 97 19.52 -11.87 -3.18
CA ARG A 97 19.76 -10.73 -2.30
C ARG A 97 20.82 -9.82 -2.92
N ALA A 98 20.58 -8.52 -2.87
CA ALA A 98 21.53 -7.52 -3.34
C ALA A 98 21.57 -6.35 -2.36
N SER A 99 22.69 -5.63 -2.34
CA SER A 99 22.73 -4.36 -1.61
C SER A 99 22.23 -3.24 -2.52
N PHE A 100 21.27 -2.47 -2.02
CA PHE A 100 20.68 -1.37 -2.76
C PHE A 100 21.06 -0.02 -2.17
N ASP A 101 21.22 0.97 -3.04
CA ASP A 101 21.29 2.37 -2.64
C ASP A 101 19.89 2.84 -2.18
N HIS A 102 19.78 3.15 -0.89
CA HIS A 102 18.51 3.49 -0.27
C HIS A 102 18.01 4.87 -0.74
N ASP A 103 18.91 5.82 -0.97
CA ASP A 103 18.55 7.14 -1.44
C ASP A 103 18.08 7.06 -2.90
N LEU A 104 18.77 6.26 -3.72
CA LEU A 104 18.33 5.98 -5.09
C LEU A 104 16.93 5.33 -5.10
N SER A 105 16.68 4.37 -4.20
CA SER A 105 15.38 3.68 -4.10
C SER A 105 14.21 4.63 -3.77
N LEU A 106 14.49 5.79 -3.18
CA LEU A 106 13.52 6.82 -2.81
C LEU A 106 13.52 8.03 -3.75
N THR A 107 14.31 8.00 -4.82
CA THR A 107 14.39 9.08 -5.81
C THR A 107 13.27 8.98 -6.85
N ASP A 108 12.91 10.09 -7.46
CA ASP A 108 11.90 10.14 -8.53
C ASP A 108 12.39 9.32 -9.75
N ARG A 109 11.56 8.39 -10.21
CA ARG A 109 11.86 7.51 -11.35
C ARG A 109 12.03 8.31 -12.64
N ALA A 110 11.38 9.47 -12.78
CA ALA A 110 11.56 10.35 -13.93
C ALA A 110 13.01 10.85 -14.09
N THR A 111 13.78 10.90 -12.99
CA THR A 111 15.18 11.34 -12.99
C THR A 111 16.17 10.21 -12.71
N ALA A 112 15.74 9.12 -12.07
CA ALA A 112 16.61 8.05 -11.59
C ALA A 112 16.56 6.76 -12.43
N LEU A 113 15.66 6.64 -13.42
CA LEU A 113 15.45 5.37 -14.14
C LEU A 113 16.73 4.78 -14.74
N GLU A 114 17.54 5.60 -15.42
CA GLU A 114 18.81 5.14 -16.02
C GLU A 114 19.76 4.58 -14.96
N GLN A 115 19.91 5.26 -13.82
CA GLN A 115 20.75 4.80 -12.72
C GLN A 115 20.19 3.52 -12.05
N ILE A 116 18.87 3.40 -11.93
CA ILE A 116 18.22 2.18 -11.41
C ILE A 116 18.49 1.00 -12.36
N GLU A 117 18.36 1.20 -13.67
CA GLU A 117 18.64 0.17 -14.68
C GLU A 117 20.12 -0.23 -14.70
N ASP A 118 21.02 0.74 -14.57
CA ASP A 118 22.47 0.52 -14.47
C ASP A 118 22.82 -0.32 -13.24
N VAL A 119 22.31 0.03 -12.05
CA VAL A 119 22.47 -0.75 -10.82
C VAL A 119 21.83 -2.13 -10.96
N GLY A 120 20.69 -2.22 -11.67
CA GLY A 120 20.03 -3.47 -11.98
C GLY A 120 20.87 -4.44 -12.81
N GLY A 121 21.85 -3.94 -13.58
CA GLY A 121 22.79 -4.77 -14.32
C GLY A 121 22.10 -5.71 -15.33
N GLY A 122 20.94 -5.29 -15.86
CA GLY A 122 20.16 -6.08 -16.81
C GLY A 122 19.23 -7.14 -16.21
N ARG A 123 19.10 -7.26 -14.88
CA ARG A 123 18.22 -8.27 -14.23
C ARG A 123 16.74 -8.19 -14.62
N HIS A 124 16.28 -7.03 -15.08
CA HIS A 124 14.93 -6.82 -15.62
C HIS A 124 14.74 -7.36 -17.05
N ARG A 125 15.83 -7.65 -17.78
CA ARG A 125 15.78 -8.05 -19.19
C ARG A 125 15.35 -9.50 -19.34
N ALA A 126 14.52 -9.79 -20.34
CA ALA A 126 13.98 -11.13 -20.58
C ALA A 126 15.06 -12.20 -20.81
N ASP A 127 16.24 -11.82 -21.30
CA ASP A 127 17.36 -12.70 -21.64
C ASP A 127 18.43 -12.84 -20.54
N PHE A 128 18.26 -12.19 -19.38
CA PHE A 128 19.18 -12.34 -18.25
C PHE A 128 19.20 -13.80 -17.74
N ASP A 129 20.40 -14.32 -17.52
CA ASP A 129 20.63 -15.66 -16.98
C ASP A 129 20.56 -15.64 -15.44
N ASP A 130 19.46 -16.17 -14.90
CA ASP A 130 19.18 -16.32 -13.48
C ASP A 130 19.40 -17.77 -12.99
N SER A 131 20.10 -18.61 -13.76
CA SER A 131 20.31 -20.02 -13.42
C SER A 131 21.06 -20.22 -12.09
N ALA A 132 21.89 -19.25 -11.71
CA ALA A 132 22.63 -19.25 -10.45
C ALA A 132 21.81 -18.74 -9.24
N TRP A 133 20.60 -18.24 -9.45
CA TRP A 133 19.76 -17.68 -8.38
C TRP A 133 19.05 -18.76 -7.58
N ASP A 134 18.83 -18.45 -6.31
CA ASP A 134 18.09 -19.31 -5.39
C ASP A 134 16.60 -19.36 -5.76
N ASP A 135 15.95 -20.47 -5.39
CA ASP A 135 14.51 -20.61 -5.54
C ASP A 135 13.76 -20.12 -4.28
N MET A 136 12.61 -19.48 -4.50
CA MET A 136 11.71 -18.95 -3.48
C MET A 136 10.27 -19.34 -3.75
N MET A 137 9.61 -19.99 -2.80
CA MET A 137 8.17 -20.26 -2.88
C MET A 137 7.36 -19.04 -2.41
N LEU A 138 6.64 -18.37 -3.30
CA LEU A 138 5.76 -17.24 -2.97
C LEU A 138 4.27 -17.65 -2.96
N PRO A 139 3.42 -17.04 -2.10
CA PRO A 139 3.73 -15.94 -1.17
C PRO A 139 4.37 -16.42 0.14
N ARG A 140 5.44 -15.75 0.56
CA ARG A 140 6.04 -15.89 1.91
C ARG A 140 6.89 -14.65 2.24
N PRO A 141 7.13 -14.33 3.51
CA PRO A 141 8.11 -13.31 3.87
C PRO A 141 9.51 -13.72 3.42
N GLU A 142 10.30 -12.73 3.04
CA GLU A 142 11.69 -12.92 2.61
C GLU A 142 12.59 -13.35 3.77
N ASN A 143 12.47 -12.66 4.90
CA ASN A 143 13.32 -12.86 6.05
C ASN A 143 12.95 -14.14 6.81
N THR A 144 13.98 -14.85 7.29
CA THR A 144 13.78 -16.03 8.13
C THR A 144 13.62 -15.61 9.57
N ILE A 145 12.48 -15.92 10.19
CA ILE A 145 12.27 -15.72 11.62
C ILE A 145 12.92 -16.88 12.36
N THR A 146 13.96 -16.60 13.15
CA THR A 146 14.55 -17.60 14.05
C THR A 146 13.65 -17.82 15.26
N PRO A 147 13.42 -19.08 15.71
CA PRO A 147 12.45 -19.40 16.77
C PRO A 147 12.91 -19.01 18.18
N ASP A 148 14.16 -18.63 18.37
CA ASP A 148 14.74 -18.41 19.69
C ASP A 148 14.22 -17.09 20.27
N ALA A 149 13.63 -17.04 21.46
CA ALA A 149 13.13 -15.76 22.02
C ALA A 149 14.26 -14.86 22.57
N THR A 150 15.16 -14.42 21.69
CA THR A 150 16.27 -13.49 22.01
C THR A 150 16.04 -12.15 21.32
N PRO A 151 16.60 -11.03 21.82
CA PRO A 151 16.51 -9.74 21.11
C PRO A 151 17.09 -9.77 19.68
N THR A 152 17.85 -10.82 19.34
CA THR A 152 18.41 -11.05 18.01
C THR A 152 17.50 -11.86 17.07
N SER A 153 16.35 -12.33 17.55
CA SER A 153 15.40 -13.14 16.76
C SER A 153 14.23 -12.37 16.17
N VAL A 154 14.16 -11.07 16.45
CA VAL A 154 13.26 -10.18 15.73
C VAL A 154 13.68 -10.10 14.27
N GLU A 155 12.71 -9.90 13.38
CA GLU A 155 12.98 -9.62 11.98
C GLU A 155 13.96 -8.44 11.85
N ARG A 156 14.99 -8.62 11.04
CA ARG A 156 16.00 -7.60 10.76
C ARG A 156 15.87 -7.09 9.35
N TYR A 157 16.28 -5.84 9.18
CA TYR A 157 16.52 -5.33 7.85
C TYR A 157 17.68 -6.12 7.20
N GLU A 158 17.45 -6.65 6.01
CA GLU A 158 18.40 -7.50 5.27
C GLU A 158 18.59 -7.00 3.82
N ASP A 159 18.46 -5.68 3.62
CA ASP A 159 18.55 -5.04 2.31
C ASP A 159 17.48 -5.53 1.31
N GLY A 160 17.57 -5.13 0.06
CA GLY A 160 16.63 -5.51 -0.98
C GLY A 160 16.89 -6.86 -1.62
N VAL A 161 15.91 -7.31 -2.41
CA VAL A 161 15.94 -8.60 -3.08
C VAL A 161 15.40 -8.45 -4.49
N TRP A 162 16.10 -9.04 -5.46
CA TRP A 162 15.56 -9.26 -6.78
C TRP A 162 14.69 -10.52 -6.79
N TYR A 163 13.53 -10.43 -7.42
CA TYR A 163 12.68 -11.58 -7.73
C TYR A 163 12.46 -11.67 -9.23
N ARG A 164 12.50 -12.89 -9.77
CA ARG A 164 12.33 -13.12 -11.21
C ARG A 164 11.51 -14.37 -11.47
N ARG A 165 10.61 -14.27 -12.45
CA ARG A 165 9.80 -15.38 -12.95
C ARG A 165 9.45 -15.18 -14.41
N SER A 166 9.68 -16.22 -15.19
CA SER A 166 9.20 -16.32 -16.56
C SER A 166 7.85 -17.04 -16.60
N PHE A 167 6.94 -16.55 -17.42
CA PHE A 167 5.67 -17.21 -17.71
C PHE A 167 5.28 -16.93 -19.16
N THR A 168 4.43 -17.78 -19.71
CA THR A 168 3.89 -17.59 -21.06
C THR A 168 2.52 -16.91 -20.95
N ALA A 169 2.38 -15.76 -21.59
CA ALA A 169 1.07 -15.12 -21.75
C ALA A 169 0.20 -15.93 -22.73
N ASP A 170 -1.08 -16.06 -22.42
CA ASP A 170 -2.04 -16.72 -23.31
C ASP A 170 -2.26 -15.87 -24.59
N GLU A 171 -2.36 -16.52 -25.75
CA GLU A 171 -2.58 -15.82 -27.03
C GLU A 171 -3.86 -14.98 -27.03
N SER A 172 -4.88 -15.40 -26.26
CA SER A 172 -6.14 -14.65 -26.10
C SER A 172 -5.96 -13.27 -25.46
N TRP A 173 -4.81 -13.00 -24.82
CA TRP A 173 -4.50 -11.71 -24.21
C TRP A 173 -3.99 -10.69 -25.24
N GLN A 174 -3.65 -11.11 -26.45
CA GLN A 174 -3.11 -10.21 -27.46
C GLN A 174 -4.10 -9.08 -27.79
N GLY A 175 -3.62 -7.83 -27.71
CA GLY A 175 -4.43 -6.64 -27.93
C GLY A 175 -5.40 -6.31 -26.79
N GLN A 176 -5.40 -7.08 -25.70
CA GLN A 176 -6.19 -6.80 -24.50
C GLN A 176 -5.42 -5.91 -23.52
N HIS A 177 -6.16 -5.26 -22.63
CA HIS A 177 -5.55 -4.56 -21.49
C HIS A 177 -5.18 -5.58 -20.41
N THR A 178 -3.88 -5.69 -20.12
CA THR A 178 -3.36 -6.53 -19.04
C THR A 178 -2.93 -5.68 -17.85
N ARG A 179 -3.03 -6.25 -16.65
CA ARG A 179 -2.59 -5.63 -15.40
C ARG A 179 -1.85 -6.66 -14.56
N LEU A 180 -0.65 -6.31 -14.12
CA LEU A 180 0.03 -7.02 -13.03
C LEU A 180 -0.50 -6.48 -11.70
N VAL A 181 -0.92 -7.38 -10.81
CA VAL A 181 -1.48 -7.03 -9.50
C VAL A 181 -0.65 -7.71 -8.42
N PHE A 182 0.03 -6.91 -7.60
CA PHE A 182 0.63 -7.37 -6.37
C PHE A 182 -0.38 -7.24 -5.24
N GLN A 183 -0.63 -8.34 -4.51
CA GLN A 183 -1.46 -8.26 -3.30
C GLN A 183 -0.71 -7.54 -2.16
N SER A 184 0.62 -7.66 -2.12
CA SER A 184 1.51 -6.96 -1.19
C SER A 184 2.95 -7.01 -1.68
N VAL A 185 3.70 -5.93 -1.51
CA VAL A 185 5.17 -5.85 -1.62
C VAL A 185 5.66 -4.84 -0.58
N ASN A 186 6.82 -5.09 0.03
CA ASN A 186 7.43 -4.19 1.01
C ASN A 186 8.87 -3.84 0.60
N TYR A 187 9.37 -2.61 0.78
CA TYR A 187 8.64 -1.34 1.00
C TYR A 187 8.51 -0.50 -0.29
N VAL A 188 9.46 -0.67 -1.22
CA VAL A 188 9.47 -0.06 -2.55
C VAL A 188 9.80 -1.17 -3.56
N ALA A 189 9.15 -1.17 -4.71
CA ALA A 189 9.44 -2.11 -5.77
C ALA A 189 9.36 -1.43 -7.14
N ASP A 190 10.34 -1.75 -7.96
CA ASP A 190 10.38 -1.40 -9.38
C ASP A 190 10.13 -2.68 -10.19
N VAL A 191 9.25 -2.61 -11.19
CA VAL A 191 8.69 -3.75 -11.93
C VAL A 191 8.57 -3.44 -13.41
#